data_AF-A0A850M0T0-F1
#
_entry.id   AF-A0A850M0T0-F1
#
_cell.length_a   1.000
_cell.length_b   1.000
_cell.length_c   1.000
_cell.angle_alpha   90.00
_cell.angle_beta   90.00
_cell.angle_gamma   90.00
#
_symmetry.space_group_name_H-M   'P 1'
#
loop_
_entity.id
_entity.type
_entity.pdbx_description
1 polymer ?
#
loop_
_entity_poly.entity_id
_entity_poly.type
_entity_poly.pdbx_seq_one_letter_code
_entity_poly.pdbx_strand_id
1 'polypeptide(L)'
;MKFFHVILISIIFSFFFCSMLREEKGLSYFEFEMNGKTYQILSVNSPAKGQPYNQLIGDDFIAIDIRQNQNIDKVLIGDPNKIDEYMKIYKHGIQQALEKGKLKEKEDIFSYNYSTSMKYFNVITYFPARGNPHNEFIYIEAFTMKRVIKAIDRNADGKLDIITSGFYEMNKLQKEYFEFLKNGISKNRVAYKNGMYLVVPQD
;
A
#
# COMPACT_ATOMS: atom_id res chain seq x y z
N MET A 1 8.98 -56.67 -15.20
CA MET A 1 8.25 -55.93 -14.16
C MET A 1 9.17 -55.18 -13.16
N LYS A 2 10.28 -54.54 -13.59
CA LYS A 2 11.13 -53.74 -12.67
C LYS A 2 11.36 -52.29 -13.11
N PHE A 3 11.05 -51.94 -14.36
CA PHE A 3 11.25 -50.58 -14.89
C PHE A 3 10.08 -49.62 -14.64
N PHE A 4 8.86 -50.12 -14.41
CA PHE A 4 7.68 -49.27 -14.18
C PHE A 4 7.62 -48.63 -12.78
N HIS A 5 8.32 -49.19 -11.79
CA HIS A 5 8.28 -48.67 -10.42
C HIS A 5 9.22 -47.46 -10.20
N VAL A 6 10.26 -47.30 -11.02
CA VAL A 6 11.22 -46.19 -10.87
C VAL A 6 10.63 -44.87 -11.37
N ILE A 7 9.77 -44.91 -12.40
CA ILE A 7 9.15 -43.71 -12.97
C ILE A 7 8.06 -43.14 -12.04
N LEU A 8 7.35 -44.00 -11.31
CA LEU A 8 6.27 -43.56 -10.41
C LEU A 8 6.80 -42.84 -9.16
N ILE A 9 7.99 -43.22 -8.66
CA ILE A 9 8.64 -42.56 -7.51
C ILE A 9 9.19 -41.17 -7.89
N SER A 10 9.60 -40.97 -9.14
CA SER A 10 10.13 -39.68 -9.61
C SER A 10 9.06 -38.59 -9.76
N ILE A 11 7.80 -38.95 -10.00
CA ILE A 11 6.70 -37.98 -10.17
C ILE A 11 6.14 -37.53 -8.80
N ILE A 12 6.22 -38.38 -7.78
CA ILE A 12 5.73 -38.06 -6.42
C ILE A 12 6.68 -37.08 -5.69
N PHE A 13 7.97 -37.06 -6.04
CA PHE A 13 8.91 -36.11 -5.43
C PHE A 13 8.82 -34.68 -5.98
N SER A 14 8.08 -34.46 -7.07
CA SER A 14 7.92 -33.12 -7.68
C SER A 14 6.88 -32.24 -6.96
N PHE A 15 6.12 -32.79 -6.00
CA PHE A 15 5.02 -32.06 -5.33
C PHE A 15 5.33 -31.57 -3.91
N PHE A 16 6.54 -31.78 -3.38
CA PHE A 16 6.89 -31.35 -2.01
C PHE A 16 7.69 -30.06 -1.90
N PHE A 17 8.02 -29.38 -3.01
CA PHE A 17 8.58 -28.03 -2.97
C PHE A 17 7.47 -26.97 -3.01
N CYS A 18 6.49 -27.08 -2.12
CA CYS A 18 5.66 -25.95 -1.76
C CYS A 18 6.46 -25.14 -0.75
N SER A 19 7.20 -24.13 -1.23
CA SER A 19 7.96 -23.20 -0.41
C SER A 19 7.04 -22.61 0.66
N MET A 20 7.23 -23.04 1.90
CA MET A 20 6.58 -22.47 3.07
C MET A 20 7.17 -21.07 3.27
N LEU A 21 6.59 -20.07 2.59
CA LEU A 21 6.89 -18.66 2.80
C LEU A 21 6.39 -18.31 4.21
N ARG A 22 7.29 -18.46 5.20
CA ARG A 22 7.04 -17.99 6.55
C ARG A 22 7.26 -16.47 6.53
N GLU A 23 6.17 -15.74 6.32
CA GLU A 23 6.13 -14.30 6.43
C GLU A 23 6.36 -13.95 7.92
N GLU A 24 7.62 -13.66 8.29
CA GLU A 24 7.91 -13.10 9.62
C GLU A 24 7.30 -11.70 9.69
N LYS A 25 6.23 -11.58 10.49
CA LYS A 25 5.50 -10.33 10.73
C LYS A 25 6.47 -9.23 11.18
N GLY A 26 6.76 -8.29 10.29
CA GLY A 26 7.43 -7.03 10.61
C GLY A 26 8.71 -6.72 9.80
N LEU A 27 9.19 -7.66 8.99
CA LEU A 27 10.33 -7.45 8.09
C LEU A 27 10.00 -7.99 6.70
N SER A 28 10.16 -7.16 5.67
CA SER A 28 10.19 -7.62 4.28
C SER A 28 11.52 -7.23 3.66
N TYR A 29 12.13 -8.14 2.91
CA TYR A 29 13.38 -7.87 2.20
C TYR A 29 13.24 -8.14 0.71
N PHE A 30 14.04 -7.42 -0.08
CA PHE A 30 14.14 -7.58 -1.51
C PHE A 30 15.62 -7.57 -1.91
N GLU A 31 16.08 -8.66 -2.51
CA GLU A 31 17.45 -8.80 -3.01
C GLU A 31 17.51 -8.52 -4.51
N PHE A 32 18.55 -7.82 -4.94
CA PHE A 32 18.78 -7.48 -6.34
C PHE A 32 20.27 -7.40 -6.65
N GLU A 33 20.61 -7.58 -7.93
CA GLU A 33 21.97 -7.48 -8.42
C GLU A 33 22.15 -6.19 -9.22
N MET A 34 23.30 -5.52 -9.05
CA MET A 34 23.73 -4.39 -9.86
C MET A 34 25.25 -4.45 -10.04
N ASN A 35 25.74 -4.39 -11.28
CA ASN A 35 27.16 -4.44 -11.62
C ASN A 35 27.91 -5.66 -11.02
N GLY A 36 27.28 -6.84 -11.00
CA GLY A 36 27.88 -8.07 -10.47
C GLY A 36 27.96 -8.12 -8.94
N LYS A 37 27.31 -7.20 -8.24
CA LYS A 37 27.22 -7.17 -6.77
C LYS A 37 25.77 -7.33 -6.32
N THR A 38 25.58 -8.04 -5.21
CA THR A 38 24.26 -8.25 -4.61
C THR A 38 24.00 -7.20 -3.54
N TYR A 39 22.79 -6.66 -3.55
CA TYR A 39 22.31 -5.67 -2.59
C TYR A 39 20.94 -6.08 -2.06
N GLN A 40 20.59 -5.57 -0.88
CA GLN A 40 19.31 -5.86 -0.24
C GLN A 40 18.61 -4.58 0.20
N ILE A 41 17.30 -4.50 -0.05
CA ILE A 41 16.41 -3.51 0.56
C ILE A 41 15.60 -4.20 1.64
N LEU A 42 15.76 -3.78 2.89
CA LEU A 42 15.01 -4.27 4.04
C LEU A 42 14.01 -3.19 4.51
N SER A 43 12.71 -3.50 4.46
CA SER A 43 11.67 -2.68 5.10
C SER A 43 11.51 -3.12 6.54
N VAL A 44 11.74 -2.20 7.47
CA VAL A 44 11.59 -2.43 8.90
C VAL A 44 10.27 -1.83 9.37
N ASN A 45 9.30 -2.70 9.65
CA ASN A 45 7.97 -2.34 10.14
C ASN A 45 7.77 -2.95 11.53
N SER A 46 8.37 -2.32 12.56
CA SER A 46 8.21 -2.77 13.94
C SER A 46 7.44 -1.74 14.77
N PRO A 47 6.23 -2.07 15.26
CA PRO A 47 5.46 -1.19 16.14
C PRO A 47 6.22 -0.73 17.40
N ALA A 48 7.22 -1.52 17.82
CA ALA A 48 8.05 -1.24 18.99
C ALA A 48 9.26 -0.34 18.70
N LYS A 49 9.69 -0.19 17.44
CA LYS A 49 10.93 0.55 17.06
C LYS A 49 10.68 1.92 16.43
N GLY A 50 9.44 2.41 16.44
CA GLY A 50 9.08 3.73 15.90
C GLY A 50 8.55 3.69 14.47
N GLN A 51 8.73 4.79 13.73
CA GLN A 51 8.23 4.90 12.36
C GLN A 51 8.89 3.87 11.43
N PRO A 52 8.13 3.31 10.47
CA PRO A 52 8.68 2.37 9.50
C PRO A 52 9.73 3.05 8.62
N TYR A 53 10.77 2.31 8.25
CA TYR A 53 11.86 2.81 7.41
C TYR A 53 12.40 1.70 6.51
N ASN A 54 13.14 2.10 5.47
CA ASN A 54 13.85 1.17 4.60
C ASN A 54 15.36 1.26 4.84
N GLN A 55 16.05 0.13 4.71
CA GLN A 55 17.50 0.05 4.69
C GLN A 55 17.97 -0.48 3.34
N LEU A 56 18.96 0.17 2.74
CA LEU A 56 19.79 -0.41 1.69
C LEU A 56 21.02 -1.02 2.36
N ILE A 57 21.28 -2.29 2.08
CA ILE A 57 22.39 -3.06 2.62
C ILE A 57 23.27 -3.52 1.44
N GLY A 58 24.55 -3.16 1.50
CA GLY A 58 25.61 -3.70 0.65
C GLY A 58 26.71 -4.33 1.50
N ASP A 59 27.75 -4.86 0.85
CA ASP A 59 28.84 -5.59 1.53
C ASP A 59 29.55 -4.78 2.62
N ASP A 60 29.74 -3.48 2.39
CA ASP A 60 30.51 -2.56 3.24
C ASP A 60 29.71 -1.36 3.75
N PHE A 61 28.41 -1.30 3.48
CA PHE A 61 27.57 -0.17 3.89
C PHE A 61 26.13 -0.55 4.25
N ILE A 62 25.54 0.27 5.12
CA ILE A 62 24.10 0.29 5.40
C ILE A 62 23.64 1.74 5.32
N ALA A 63 22.68 2.02 4.47
CA ALA A 63 22.06 3.34 4.32
C ALA A 63 20.56 3.25 4.55
N ILE A 64 19.91 4.32 5.01
CA ILE A 64 18.49 4.27 5.37
C ILE A 64 17.68 5.41 4.78
N ASP A 65 16.43 5.08 4.45
CA ASP A 65 15.34 5.98 4.05
C ASP A 65 14.27 5.92 5.14
N ILE A 66 14.31 6.89 6.05
CA ILE A 66 13.45 7.00 7.23
C ILE A 66 12.02 7.34 6.81
N ARG A 67 11.88 8.15 5.76
CA ARG A 67 10.56 8.64 5.30
C ARG A 67 9.88 7.71 4.31
N GLN A 68 10.58 6.68 3.86
CA GLN A 68 10.15 5.77 2.79
C GLN A 68 9.79 6.52 1.50
N ASN A 69 10.49 7.62 1.23
CA ASN A 69 10.23 8.51 0.08
C ASN A 69 11.18 8.25 -1.09
N GLN A 70 11.87 7.09 -1.09
CA GLN A 70 12.83 6.66 -2.10
C GLN A 70 14.11 7.51 -2.12
N ASN A 71 14.38 8.28 -1.07
CA ASN A 71 15.63 8.99 -0.87
C ASN A 71 16.30 8.51 0.41
N ILE A 72 17.57 8.12 0.31
CA ILE A 72 18.41 7.85 1.48
C ILE A 72 18.59 9.14 2.29
N ASP A 73 18.18 9.10 3.55
CA ASP A 73 18.33 10.20 4.50
C ASP A 73 19.70 10.18 5.19
N LYS A 74 20.26 8.98 5.46
CA LYS A 74 21.57 8.85 6.13
C LYS A 74 22.26 7.52 5.88
N VAL A 75 23.58 7.50 6.08
CA VAL A 75 24.43 6.30 6.06
C VAL A 75 24.73 5.88 7.50
N LEU A 76 24.39 4.65 7.87
CA LEU A 76 24.64 4.07 9.19
C LEU A 76 26.01 3.41 9.30
N ILE A 77 26.41 2.69 8.24
CA ILE A 77 27.69 2.00 8.11
C ILE A 77 28.22 2.31 6.72
N GLY A 78 29.54 2.51 6.58
CA GLY A 78 30.20 2.86 5.32
C GLY A 78 30.55 4.35 5.21
N ASP A 79 31.04 4.77 4.04
CA ASP A 79 31.47 6.15 3.79
C ASP A 79 30.28 7.07 3.50
N PRO A 80 29.98 8.10 4.34
CA PRO A 80 28.88 9.03 4.11
C PRO A 80 29.08 9.91 2.87
N ASN A 81 30.32 10.10 2.39
CA ASN A 81 30.58 10.89 1.18
C ASN A 81 30.12 10.19 -0.11
N LYS A 82 29.77 8.90 -0.02
CA LYS A 82 29.24 8.10 -1.14
C LYS A 82 27.71 8.04 -1.18
N ILE A 83 27.00 8.92 -0.47
CA ILE A 83 25.53 8.90 -0.41
C ILE A 83 24.88 8.94 -1.80
N ASP A 84 25.46 9.66 -2.76
CA ASP A 84 24.98 9.72 -4.14
C ASP A 84 25.13 8.39 -4.88
N GLU A 85 26.18 7.63 -4.59
CA GLU A 85 26.38 6.27 -5.13
C GLU A 85 25.34 5.31 -4.53
N TYR A 86 25.17 5.34 -3.21
CA TYR A 86 24.16 4.52 -2.53
C TYR A 86 22.74 4.87 -3.00
N MET A 87 22.45 6.15 -3.29
CA MET A 87 21.18 6.59 -3.84
C MET A 87 20.89 5.96 -5.20
N LYS A 88 21.90 5.85 -6.07
CA LYS A 88 21.76 5.20 -7.39
C LYS A 88 21.44 3.72 -7.23
N ILE A 89 22.15 3.03 -6.35
CA ILE A 89 21.92 1.61 -6.04
C ILE A 89 20.51 1.43 -5.48
N TYR A 90 20.10 2.27 -4.53
CA TYR A 90 18.78 2.20 -3.90
C TYR A 90 17.65 2.39 -4.92
N LYS A 91 17.73 3.41 -5.77
CA LYS A 91 16.72 3.67 -6.81
C LYS A 91 16.62 2.52 -7.80
N HIS A 92 17.75 1.92 -8.18
CA HIS A 92 17.76 0.73 -9.03
C HIS A 92 17.04 -0.45 -8.37
N GLY A 93 17.33 -0.72 -7.10
CA GLY A 93 16.65 -1.77 -6.33
C GLY A 93 15.14 -1.52 -6.18
N ILE A 94 14.72 -0.29 -5.86
CA ILE A 94 13.31 0.09 -5.77
C ILE A 94 12.59 -0.13 -7.10
N GLN A 95 13.21 0.27 -8.22
CA GLN A 95 12.65 0.06 -9.55
C GLN A 95 12.46 -1.42 -9.87
N GLN A 96 13.47 -2.27 -9.60
CA GLN A 96 13.34 -3.72 -9.78
C GLN A 96 12.26 -4.33 -8.86
N ALA A 97 12.16 -3.85 -7.62
CA ALA A 97 11.15 -4.33 -6.68
C ALA A 97 9.73 -3.99 -7.15
N LEU A 98 9.53 -2.81 -7.72
CA LEU A 98 8.26 -2.40 -8.32
C LEU A 98 7.91 -3.24 -9.56
N GLU A 99 8.86 -3.44 -10.47
CA GLU A 99 8.67 -4.26 -11.68
C GLU A 99 8.29 -5.71 -11.35
N LYS A 100 8.82 -6.24 -10.23
CA LYS A 100 8.50 -7.58 -9.73
C LYS A 100 7.27 -7.63 -8.82
N GLY A 101 6.58 -6.51 -8.60
CA GLY A 101 5.43 -6.41 -7.69
C GLY A 101 5.75 -6.75 -6.24
N LYS A 102 7.01 -6.62 -5.82
CA LYS A 102 7.51 -6.95 -4.47
C LYS A 102 7.47 -5.76 -3.51
N LEU A 103 7.40 -4.55 -4.05
CA LEU A 103 7.20 -3.34 -3.26
C LEU A 103 5.72 -2.96 -3.27
N LYS A 104 5.08 -3.00 -2.10
CA LYS A 104 3.78 -2.33 -1.90
C LYS A 104 4.08 -0.88 -1.60
N GLU A 105 3.67 0.03 -2.48
CA GLU A 105 3.79 1.46 -2.22
C GLU A 105 3.03 1.82 -0.95
N LYS A 106 3.66 2.64 -0.09
CA LYS A 106 2.98 3.18 1.08
C LYS A 106 2.00 4.24 0.58
N GLU A 107 0.72 3.98 0.79
CA GLU A 107 -0.33 4.96 0.53
C GLU A 107 -0.57 5.71 1.83
N ASP A 108 -0.53 7.05 1.80
CA ASP A 108 -1.08 7.81 2.91
C ASP A 108 -2.61 7.67 2.84
N ILE A 109 -3.21 7.29 3.97
CA ILE A 109 -4.63 6.96 4.06
C ILE A 109 -5.25 7.89 5.10
N PHE A 110 -6.14 8.78 4.65
CA PHE A 110 -6.92 9.61 5.56
C PHE A 110 -8.39 9.21 5.50
N SER A 111 -9.02 9.07 6.66
CA SER A 111 -10.41 8.64 6.76
C SER A 111 -11.27 9.65 7.50
N TYR A 112 -12.47 9.87 6.99
CA TYR A 112 -13.51 10.63 7.66
C TYR A 112 -14.74 9.76 7.82
N ASN A 113 -15.30 9.78 9.03
CA ASN A 113 -16.48 9.02 9.39
C ASN A 113 -17.60 9.96 9.78
N TYR A 114 -18.81 9.65 9.32
CA TYR A 114 -20.02 10.36 9.68
C TYR A 114 -21.15 9.35 9.87
N SER A 115 -21.93 9.52 10.92
CA SER A 115 -23.09 8.66 11.20
C SER A 115 -24.33 9.50 11.44
N THR A 116 -25.45 8.97 10.99
CA THR A 116 -26.81 9.38 11.35
C THR A 116 -27.45 8.27 12.19
N SER A 117 -28.68 8.47 12.65
CA SER A 117 -29.43 7.43 13.37
C SER A 117 -29.68 6.16 12.54
N MET A 118 -29.64 6.25 11.21
CA MET A 118 -30.01 5.14 10.30
C MET A 118 -28.87 4.67 9.41
N LYS A 119 -27.77 5.43 9.32
CA LYS A 119 -26.72 5.21 8.31
C LYS A 119 -25.36 5.56 8.88
N TYR A 120 -24.36 4.76 8.55
CA TYR A 120 -22.95 5.06 8.76
C TYR A 120 -22.26 5.24 7.41
N PHE A 121 -21.40 6.25 7.35
CA PHE A 121 -20.67 6.64 6.18
C PHE A 121 -19.20 6.79 6.52
N ASN A 122 -18.35 6.34 5.61
CA ASN A 122 -16.92 6.58 5.68
C ASN A 122 -16.41 6.93 4.29
N VAL A 123 -15.56 7.94 4.20
CA VAL A 123 -14.71 8.17 3.02
C VAL A 123 -13.28 8.00 3.43
N ILE A 124 -12.55 7.24 2.63
CA ILE A 124 -11.12 7.05 2.74
C ILE A 124 -10.50 7.66 1.50
N THR A 125 -9.62 8.65 1.68
CA THR A 125 -8.77 9.15 0.60
C THR A 125 -7.43 8.43 0.65
N TYR A 126 -7.07 7.84 -0.47
CA TYR A 126 -5.79 7.20 -0.70
C TYR A 126 -4.89 8.14 -1.50
N PHE A 127 -3.68 8.35 -1.01
CA PHE A 127 -2.63 9.08 -1.69
C PHE A 127 -1.55 8.10 -2.11
N PRO A 128 -1.68 7.49 -3.31
CA PRO A 128 -0.67 6.56 -3.79
C PRO A 128 0.64 7.31 -4.06
N ALA A 129 1.78 6.63 -3.90
CA ALA A 129 3.08 7.23 -4.20
C ALA A 129 3.21 7.57 -5.70
N ARG A 130 2.48 6.86 -6.57
CA ARG A 130 2.32 7.16 -7.99
C ARG A 130 0.86 7.22 -8.38
N GLY A 131 0.50 8.25 -9.16
CA GLY A 131 -0.86 8.45 -9.65
C GLY A 131 -1.60 9.56 -8.89
N ASN A 132 -2.89 9.71 -9.19
CA ASN A 132 -3.74 10.70 -8.55
C ASN A 132 -4.38 10.12 -7.28
N PRO A 133 -4.68 10.96 -6.28
CA PRO A 133 -5.50 10.55 -5.15
C PRO A 133 -6.86 10.02 -5.61
N HIS A 134 -7.39 9.06 -4.86
CA HIS A 134 -8.73 8.52 -5.10
C HIS A 134 -9.46 8.32 -3.77
N ASN A 135 -10.78 8.22 -3.85
CA ASN A 135 -11.64 8.03 -2.69
C ASN A 135 -12.32 6.66 -2.74
N GLU A 136 -12.32 5.94 -1.62
CA GLU A 136 -13.27 4.85 -1.35
C GLU A 136 -14.39 5.40 -0.46
N PHE A 137 -15.63 5.28 -0.93
CA PHE A 137 -16.83 5.58 -0.16
C PHE A 137 -17.45 4.29 0.35
N ILE A 138 -17.62 4.22 1.67
CA ILE A 138 -18.25 3.11 2.39
C ILE A 138 -19.57 3.60 2.98
N TYR A 139 -20.63 2.87 2.66
CA TYR A 139 -21.98 3.12 3.13
C TYR A 139 -22.52 1.88 3.85
N ILE A 140 -23.06 2.09 5.06
CA ILE A 140 -23.62 1.02 5.90
C ILE A 140 -24.99 1.46 6.43
N GLU A 141 -26.02 0.64 6.22
CA GLU A 141 -27.34 0.83 6.84
C GLU A 141 -27.34 0.32 8.28
N ALA A 142 -27.58 1.22 9.25
CA ALA A 142 -27.44 0.94 10.68
C ALA A 142 -28.45 -0.09 11.20
N PHE A 143 -29.66 -0.14 10.64
CA PHE A 143 -30.71 -1.06 11.09
C PHE A 143 -30.41 -2.53 10.78
N THR A 144 -29.71 -2.79 9.69
CA THR A 144 -29.42 -4.18 9.29
C THR A 144 -27.98 -4.55 9.57
N MET A 145 -27.03 -3.60 9.59
CA MET A 145 -25.57 -3.82 9.67
C MET A 145 -25.03 -4.87 8.68
N LYS A 146 -25.89 -5.33 7.74
CA LYS A 146 -25.66 -6.45 6.83
C LYS A 146 -25.34 -5.96 5.42
N ARG A 147 -25.71 -4.72 5.10
CA ARG A 147 -25.46 -4.13 3.80
C ARG A 147 -24.34 -3.11 3.90
N VAL A 148 -23.13 -3.58 3.59
CA VAL A 148 -21.97 -2.73 3.35
C VAL A 148 -21.86 -2.52 1.85
N ILE A 149 -21.92 -1.28 1.42
CA ILE A 149 -21.73 -0.88 0.03
C ILE A 149 -20.41 -0.12 -0.05
N LYS A 150 -19.57 -0.50 -1.00
CA LYS A 150 -18.30 0.18 -1.29
C LYS A 150 -18.31 0.68 -2.72
N ALA A 151 -17.91 1.93 -2.91
CA ALA A 151 -17.75 2.52 -4.23
C ALA A 151 -16.48 3.36 -4.31
N ILE A 152 -15.97 3.52 -5.53
CA ILE A 152 -14.71 4.23 -5.79
C ILE A 152 -15.00 5.47 -6.63
N ASP A 153 -14.42 6.59 -6.23
CA ASP A 153 -14.20 7.79 -7.05
C ASP A 153 -12.69 7.85 -7.35
N ARG A 154 -12.32 7.46 -8.57
CA ARG A 154 -10.94 7.24 -9.01
C ARG A 154 -10.13 8.53 -9.14
N ASN A 155 -10.81 9.66 -9.28
CA ASN A 155 -10.18 10.96 -9.51
C ASN A 155 -10.35 11.91 -8.31
N ALA A 156 -10.97 11.42 -7.24
CA ALA A 156 -11.42 12.23 -6.12
C ALA A 156 -12.28 13.44 -6.55
N ASP A 157 -12.96 13.41 -7.70
CA ASP A 157 -13.68 14.56 -8.26
C ASP A 157 -15.12 14.72 -7.71
N GLY A 158 -15.50 13.84 -6.78
CA GLY A 158 -16.82 13.76 -6.18
C GLY A 158 -17.79 12.89 -6.97
N LYS A 159 -17.35 12.16 -8.01
CA LYS A 159 -18.19 11.22 -8.78
C LYS A 159 -17.73 9.78 -8.55
N LEU A 160 -18.68 8.94 -8.16
CA LEU A 160 -18.45 7.50 -8.03
C LEU A 160 -18.44 6.85 -9.41
N ASP A 161 -17.34 6.17 -9.72
CA ASP A 161 -17.15 5.45 -10.98
C ASP A 161 -17.72 4.03 -10.93
N ILE A 162 -17.53 3.34 -9.80
CA ILE A 162 -17.82 1.90 -9.68
C ILE A 162 -18.22 1.52 -8.26
N ILE A 163 -19.16 0.58 -8.13
CA ILE A 163 -19.46 -0.12 -6.88
C ILE A 163 -18.61 -1.39 -6.85
N THR A 164 -17.73 -1.51 -5.86
CA THR A 164 -16.80 -2.63 -5.70
C THR A 164 -17.36 -3.72 -4.77
N SER A 165 -18.34 -3.37 -3.92
CA SER A 165 -19.00 -4.32 -3.03
C SER A 165 -20.43 -3.91 -2.73
N GLY A 166 -21.29 -4.91 -2.55
CA GLY A 166 -22.72 -4.74 -2.33
C GLY A 166 -23.50 -4.41 -3.60
N PHE A 167 -24.81 -4.29 -3.45
CA PHE A 167 -25.71 -3.83 -4.51
C PHE A 167 -26.36 -2.53 -4.04
N TYR A 168 -26.34 -1.48 -4.85
CA TYR A 168 -27.08 -0.24 -4.62
C TYR A 168 -27.27 0.49 -5.96
N GLU A 169 -28.27 1.34 -6.04
CA GLU A 169 -28.50 2.14 -7.24
C GLU A 169 -27.48 3.29 -7.29
N MET A 170 -26.64 3.32 -8.33
CA MET A 170 -25.53 4.28 -8.44
C MET A 170 -25.98 5.73 -8.24
N ASN A 171 -27.08 6.14 -8.88
CA ASN A 171 -27.61 7.50 -8.77
C ASN A 171 -28.02 7.88 -7.33
N LYS A 172 -28.51 6.92 -6.54
CA LYS A 172 -28.83 7.16 -5.13
C LYS A 172 -27.55 7.21 -4.30
N LEU A 173 -26.60 6.31 -4.53
CA LEU A 173 -25.32 6.29 -3.81
C LEU A 173 -24.54 7.59 -4.03
N GLN A 174 -24.54 8.08 -5.28
CA GLN A 174 -23.90 9.34 -5.66
C GLN A 174 -24.46 10.55 -4.89
N LYS A 175 -25.77 10.59 -4.65
CA LYS A 175 -26.40 11.65 -3.85
C LYS A 175 -25.93 11.59 -2.40
N GLU A 176 -25.93 10.39 -1.80
CA GLU A 176 -25.45 10.19 -0.43
C GLU A 176 -23.97 10.57 -0.28
N TYR A 177 -23.13 10.19 -1.26
CA TYR A 177 -21.72 10.55 -1.30
C TYR A 177 -21.51 12.06 -1.36
N PHE A 178 -22.25 12.76 -2.22
CA PHE A 178 -22.12 14.21 -2.36
C PHE A 178 -22.54 14.96 -1.08
N GLU A 179 -23.62 14.53 -0.42
CA GLU A 179 -24.03 15.09 0.86
C GLU A 179 -23.01 14.82 1.98
N PHE A 180 -22.39 13.63 1.97
CA PHE A 180 -21.28 13.32 2.87
C PHE A 180 -20.10 14.27 2.65
N LEU A 181 -19.67 14.50 1.40
CA LEU A 181 -18.56 15.40 1.07
C LEU A 181 -18.84 16.83 1.52
N LYS A 182 -20.05 17.35 1.28
CA LYS A 182 -20.48 18.66 1.79
C LYS A 182 -20.41 18.73 3.32
N ASN A 183 -20.89 17.69 4.01
CA ASN A 183 -20.78 17.63 5.46
C ASN A 183 -19.32 17.68 5.92
N GLY A 184 -18.46 16.89 5.27
CA GLY A 184 -17.01 16.88 5.52
C GLY A 184 -16.37 18.25 5.33
N ILE A 185 -16.71 18.98 4.26
CA ILE A 185 -16.22 20.35 4.03
C ILE A 185 -16.66 21.29 5.13
N SER A 186 -17.94 21.27 5.51
CA SER A 186 -18.47 22.14 6.56
C SER A 186 -17.80 21.95 7.92
N LYS A 187 -17.22 20.76 8.15
CA LYS A 187 -16.51 20.39 9.38
C LYS A 187 -14.98 20.46 9.26
N ASN A 188 -14.44 20.97 8.14
CA ASN A 188 -13.01 20.95 7.84
C ASN A 188 -12.39 19.54 7.91
N ARG A 189 -13.16 18.51 7.55
CA ARG A 189 -12.74 17.10 7.48
C ARG A 189 -12.44 16.64 6.06
N VAL A 190 -12.97 17.37 5.08
CA VAL A 190 -12.71 17.21 3.65
C VAL A 190 -12.32 18.57 3.10
N ALA A 191 -11.24 18.64 2.33
CA ALA A 191 -10.82 19.83 1.61
C ALA A 191 -11.11 19.66 0.11
N TYR A 192 -11.61 20.72 -0.53
CA TYR A 192 -11.71 20.78 -1.99
C TYR A 192 -10.52 21.56 -2.56
N LYS A 193 -9.62 20.88 -3.28
CA LYS A 193 -8.39 21.47 -3.84
C LYS A 193 -8.15 20.92 -5.24
N ASN A 194 -7.85 21.80 -6.20
CA ASN A 194 -7.53 21.42 -7.59
C ASN A 194 -8.57 20.49 -8.23
N GLY A 195 -9.86 20.70 -7.96
CA GLY A 195 -10.93 19.85 -8.49
C GLY A 195 -11.18 18.56 -7.72
N MET A 196 -10.43 18.30 -6.63
CA MET A 196 -10.50 17.07 -5.86
C MET A 196 -11.03 17.29 -4.45
N TYR A 197 -11.85 16.37 -3.96
CA TYR A 197 -12.32 16.24 -2.59
C TYR A 197 -11.40 15.27 -1.83
N LEU A 198 -10.62 15.80 -0.89
CA LEU A 198 -9.61 15.04 -0.16
C LEU A 198 -9.90 15.07 1.33
N VAL A 199 -9.92 13.92 1.99
CA VAL A 199 -9.98 13.84 3.45
C VAL A 199 -8.68 14.40 4.03
N VAL A 200 -8.79 15.22 5.08
CA VAL A 200 -7.62 15.82 5.74
C VAL A 200 -7.23 15.02 7.01
N PRO A 201 -5.93 15.04 7.39
CA PRO A 201 -5.46 14.42 8.63
C PRO A 201 -6.21 14.94 9.88
N GLN A 202 -6.26 14.13 10.93
CA GLN A 202 -6.52 14.63 12.29
C GLN A 202 -5.18 14.93 12.93
N ASP A 203 -5.02 16.17 13.39
CA ASP A 203 -3.97 16.53 14.35
C ASP A 203 -4.29 15.94 15.73
#